data_AF-A0A6A4MLK9-F1
#
_entry.id   AF-A0A6A4MLK9-F1
#
_cell.length_a   1.000
_cell.length_b   1.000
_cell.length_c   1.000
_cell.angle_alpha   90.00
_cell.angle_beta   90.00
_cell.angle_gamma   90.00
#
_symmetry.space_group_name_H-M   'P 1'
#
loop_
_entity.id
_entity.type
_entity.pdbx_description
1 polymer ?
#
loop_
_entity_poly.entity_id
_entity_poly.type
_entity_poly.pdbx_seq_one_letter_code
_entity_poly.pdbx_strand_id
1 'polypeptide(L)'
;MIWFFWTRLESMLFSKIQLGRIDDQDPTMQEIKKLISYDKSGGWAVLSRGAAVVVNGHGTKVTPTLLEYDLWKEYIATKGFDRSFKDHYNMLHGTENPCCRFEFLSMAGTGRIPDSMKCPECLRAMEKYITFCCCHDENPSAAAFY
;
A
#
# COMPACT_ATOMS: atom_id res chain seq x y z
N MET A 1 1.00 6.73 -18.58
CA MET A 1 2.22 6.25 -17.87
C MET A 1 1.91 5.64 -16.51
N ILE A 2 1.04 6.25 -15.69
CA ILE A 2 0.67 5.70 -14.37
C ILE A 2 -0.13 4.38 -14.44
N TRP A 3 -0.94 4.17 -15.49
CA TRP A 3 -1.69 2.92 -15.67
C TRP A 3 -0.75 1.70 -15.80
N PHE A 4 0.28 1.79 -16.65
CA PHE A 4 1.26 0.72 -16.81
C PHE A 4 2.00 0.38 -15.51
N PHE A 5 2.24 1.38 -14.66
CA PHE A 5 2.85 1.17 -13.35
C PHE A 5 1.98 0.25 -12.48
N TRP A 6 0.68 0.56 -12.36
CA TRP A 6 -0.26 -0.26 -11.61
C TRP A 6 -0.45 -1.64 -12.21
N THR A 7 -0.64 -1.73 -13.54
CA THR A 7 -0.76 -3.03 -14.22
C THR A 7 0.45 -3.93 -13.96
N ARG A 8 1.66 -3.37 -13.91
CA ARG A 8 2.88 -4.14 -13.60
C ARG A 8 2.90 -4.62 -12.14
N LEU A 9 2.53 -3.78 -11.18
CA LEU A 9 2.45 -4.16 -9.77
C LEU A 9 1.40 -5.25 -9.54
N GLU A 10 0.21 -5.08 -10.12
CA GLU A 10 -0.84 -6.09 -10.09
C GLU A 10 -0.34 -7.40 -10.69
N SER A 11 0.31 -7.36 -11.85
CA SER A 11 0.87 -8.56 -12.50
C SER A 11 1.93 -9.27 -11.65
N MET A 12 2.79 -8.52 -10.96
CA MET A 12 3.79 -9.08 -10.04
C MET A 12 3.12 -9.80 -8.86
N LEU A 13 2.13 -9.17 -8.24
CA LEU A 13 1.34 -9.77 -7.16
C LEU A 13 0.65 -11.05 -7.65
N PHE A 14 0.07 -10.98 -8.84
CA PHE A 14 -0.67 -12.06 -9.46
C PHE A 14 0.19 -13.30 -9.74
N SER A 15 1.37 -13.09 -10.33
CA SER A 15 2.29 -14.18 -10.62
C SER A 15 2.68 -14.95 -9.36
N LYS A 16 2.87 -14.23 -8.25
CA LYS A 16 3.21 -14.84 -6.96
C LYS A 16 2.05 -15.61 -6.33
N ILE A 17 0.82 -15.10 -6.47
CA ILE A 17 -0.41 -15.81 -6.08
C ILE A 17 -0.53 -17.13 -6.83
N GLN A 18 -0.36 -17.12 -8.16
CA GLN A 18 -0.48 -18.33 -9.00
C GLN A 18 0.55 -19.40 -8.65
N LEU A 19 1.75 -18.98 -8.25
CA LEU A 19 2.82 -19.89 -7.85
C LEU A 19 2.62 -20.46 -6.43
N GLY A 20 1.52 -20.10 -5.74
CA GLY A 20 1.31 -20.44 -4.33
C GLY A 20 2.34 -19.77 -3.40
N ARG A 21 3.09 -18.79 -3.90
CA ARG A 21 4.15 -18.07 -3.19
C ARG A 21 3.62 -16.74 -2.67
N ILE A 22 2.47 -16.77 -2.01
CA ILE A 22 1.97 -15.66 -1.20
C ILE A 22 2.73 -15.66 0.13
N ASP A 23 4.05 -15.76 0.05
CA ASP A 23 4.89 -15.77 1.23
C ASP A 23 4.92 -14.36 1.81
N ASP A 24 4.50 -14.23 3.06
CA ASP A 24 4.53 -12.97 3.79
C ASP A 24 5.96 -12.58 4.20
N GLN A 25 6.95 -13.45 3.99
CA GLN A 25 8.35 -13.17 4.30
C GLN A 25 9.11 -12.42 3.19
N ASP A 26 8.59 -12.38 1.94
CA ASP A 26 9.23 -11.65 0.85
C ASP A 26 9.04 -10.13 1.03
N PRO A 27 10.10 -9.36 1.35
CA PRO A 27 9.97 -7.93 1.64
C PRO A 27 9.46 -7.15 0.43
N THR A 28 9.86 -7.55 -0.78
CA THR A 28 9.39 -6.90 -2.01
C THR A 28 7.89 -7.11 -2.20
N MET A 29 7.38 -8.30 -1.86
CA MET A 29 5.95 -8.56 -1.92
C MET A 29 5.15 -7.78 -0.89
N GLN A 30 5.70 -7.55 0.31
CA GLN A 30 5.06 -6.68 1.30
C GLN A 30 4.96 -5.25 0.80
N GLU A 31 6.00 -4.73 0.17
CA GLU A 31 5.98 -3.39 -0.43
C GLU A 31 4.97 -3.28 -1.59
N ILE A 32 4.90 -4.29 -2.46
CA ILE A 32 3.92 -4.34 -3.55
C ILE A 32 2.48 -4.36 -3.00
N LYS A 33 2.20 -5.24 -2.03
CA LYS A 33 0.88 -5.33 -1.38
C LYS A 33 0.50 -3.99 -0.74
N LYS A 34 1.42 -3.39 0.01
CA LYS A 34 1.21 -2.11 0.68
C LYS A 34 0.87 -0.99 -0.32
N LEU A 35 1.60 -0.91 -1.41
CA LEU A 35 1.38 0.12 -2.42
C LEU A 35 0.06 -0.06 -3.17
N ILE A 36 -0.30 -1.28 -3.57
CA ILE A 36 -1.59 -1.58 -4.21
C ILE A 36 -2.75 -1.22 -3.28
N SER A 37 -2.60 -1.43 -1.96
CA SER A 37 -3.65 -1.08 -1.00
C SER A 37 -3.95 0.42 -0.93
N TYR A 38 -3.03 1.27 -1.38
CA TYR A 38 -3.21 2.73 -1.36
C TYR A 38 -3.88 3.30 -2.61
N ASP A 39 -3.98 2.53 -3.71
CA ASP A 39 -4.52 3.01 -5.00
C ASP A 39 -5.93 3.61 -4.87
N LYS A 40 -6.71 3.15 -3.88
CA LYS A 40 -8.09 3.58 -3.63
C LYS A 40 -8.29 4.38 -2.34
N SER A 41 -7.27 4.53 -1.48
CA SER A 41 -7.42 5.11 -0.14
C SER A 41 -6.90 6.55 0.01
N GLY A 42 -6.32 7.14 -1.04
CA GLY A 42 -5.83 8.51 -1.04
C GLY A 42 -4.49 8.68 -1.76
N GLY A 43 -3.68 9.64 -1.32
CA GLY A 43 -2.32 9.83 -1.81
C GLY A 43 -1.37 8.76 -1.28
N TRP A 44 -0.29 8.50 -2.01
CA TRP A 44 0.79 7.59 -1.61
C TRP A 44 2.13 8.18 -2.01
N ALA A 45 3.20 7.71 -1.38
CA ALA A 45 4.55 8.02 -1.82
C ALA A 45 5.52 6.88 -1.50
N VAL A 46 6.45 6.65 -2.43
CA VAL A 46 7.54 5.70 -2.29
C VAL A 46 8.85 6.46 -2.36
N LEU A 47 9.63 6.40 -1.29
CA LEU A 47 10.99 6.88 -1.21
C LEU A 47 11.93 5.69 -1.35
N SER A 48 12.87 5.76 -2.29
CA SER A 48 13.86 4.72 -2.54
C SER A 48 15.27 5.30 -2.66
N ARG A 49 16.27 4.50 -2.27
CA ARG A 49 17.68 4.74 -2.53
C ARG A 49 18.20 3.59 -3.40
N GLY A 50 18.30 3.84 -4.70
CA GLY A 50 18.62 2.78 -5.66
C GLY A 50 17.55 1.68 -5.62
N ALA A 51 17.97 0.43 -5.43
CA ALA A 51 17.06 -0.71 -5.33
C ALA A 51 16.36 -0.86 -3.96
N ALA A 52 16.80 -0.11 -2.94
CA ALA A 52 16.26 -0.23 -1.59
C ALA A 52 15.07 0.73 -1.38
N VAL A 53 13.94 0.20 -0.94
CA VAL A 53 12.78 0.99 -0.51
C VAL A 53 13.04 1.49 0.91
N VAL A 54 13.04 2.81 1.09
CA VAL A 54 13.25 3.47 2.39
C VAL A 54 11.91 3.58 3.13
N VAL A 55 10.93 4.18 2.46
CA VAL A 55 9.54 4.34 2.92
C VAL A 55 8.61 4.08 1.75
N ASN A 56 7.57 3.31 2.01
CA ASN A 56 6.38 3.20 1.19
C ASN A 56 5.23 3.53 2.11
N GLY A 57 4.51 4.60 1.85
CA GLY A 57 3.64 5.17 2.85
C GLY A 57 2.42 5.86 2.27
N HIS A 58 1.36 5.84 3.07
CA HIS A 58 0.16 6.60 2.79
C HIS A 58 0.45 8.10 2.90
N GLY A 59 -0.19 8.89 2.04
CA GLY A 59 0.00 10.34 1.93
C GLY A 59 -0.33 11.08 3.22
N THR A 60 -1.22 10.53 4.05
CA THR A 60 -1.53 11.09 5.39
C THR A 60 -0.34 11.10 6.34
N LYS A 61 0.67 10.24 6.12
CA LYS A 61 1.91 10.25 6.89
C LYS A 61 3.08 10.87 6.14
N VAL A 62 3.19 10.59 4.82
CA VAL A 62 4.32 11.11 4.03
C VAL A 62 4.25 12.63 3.89
N THR A 63 3.06 13.20 3.69
CA THR A 63 2.93 14.65 3.52
C THR A 63 3.36 15.42 4.79
N PRO A 64 2.88 15.09 6.00
CA PRO A 64 3.40 15.74 7.22
C PRO A 64 4.89 15.51 7.42
N THR A 65 5.42 14.31 7.09
CA THR A 65 6.86 14.04 7.19
C THR A 65 7.69 15.03 6.36
N LEU A 66 7.22 15.37 5.16
CA LEU A 66 7.88 16.34 4.29
C LEU A 66 7.73 17.78 4.79
N LEU A 67 6.54 18.15 5.29
CA LEU A 67 6.27 19.49 5.82
C LEU A 67 7.06 19.77 7.11
N GLU A 68 7.28 18.75 7.92
CA GLU A 68 8.01 18.83 9.18
C GLU A 68 9.53 18.67 9.01
N TYR A 69 10.06 18.84 7.78
CA TYR A 69 11.49 18.76 7.48
C TYR A 69 12.36 19.54 8.47
N ASP A 70 11.95 20.76 8.82
CA ASP A 70 12.70 21.60 9.75
C ASP A 70 12.83 21.02 11.16
N LEU A 71 11.92 20.12 11.58
CA LEU A 71 11.96 19.46 12.88
C LEU A 71 12.97 18.33 12.93
N TRP A 72 13.17 17.61 11.83
CA TRP A 72 14.02 16.41 11.81
C TRP A 72 15.32 16.57 10.99
N LYS A 73 15.50 17.68 10.25
CA LYS A 73 16.70 17.93 9.44
C LYS A 73 18.00 17.91 10.24
N GLU A 74 17.95 18.26 11.53
CA GLU A 74 19.12 18.24 12.41
C GLU A 74 19.73 16.84 12.56
N TYR A 75 18.91 15.79 12.44
CA TYR A 75 19.37 14.40 12.51
C TYR A 75 20.03 13.92 11.22
N ILE A 76 19.93 14.66 10.11
CA ILE A 76 20.50 14.25 8.81
C ILE A 76 22.03 14.15 8.90
N ALA A 77 22.68 15.10 9.59
CA ALA A 77 24.14 15.10 9.72
C ALA A 77 24.66 13.88 10.50
N THR A 78 23.86 13.33 11.41
CA THR A 78 24.27 12.22 12.30
C THR A 78 23.80 10.85 11.81
N LYS A 79 22.57 10.76 11.30
CA LYS A 79 21.93 9.49 10.89
C LYS A 79 21.83 9.30 9.37
N GLY A 80 22.00 10.37 8.59
CA GLY A 80 21.73 10.41 7.16
C GLY A 80 20.24 10.64 6.83
N PHE A 81 19.96 11.08 5.60
CA PHE A 81 18.61 11.46 5.16
C PHE A 81 17.59 10.33 5.33
N ASP A 82 17.85 9.16 4.75
CA ASP A 82 16.89 8.04 4.72
C ASP A 82 16.44 7.60 6.11
N ARG A 83 17.38 7.50 7.05
CA ARG A 83 17.08 7.07 8.41
C ARG A 83 16.33 8.15 9.18
N SER A 84 16.75 9.41 9.07
CA SER A 84 16.05 10.52 9.72
C SER A 84 14.63 10.68 9.19
N PHE A 85 14.44 10.58 7.86
CA PHE A 85 13.12 10.60 7.23
C PHE A 85 12.24 9.44 7.72
N LYS A 86 12.78 8.21 7.72
CA LYS A 86 12.05 7.02 8.16
C LYS A 86 11.70 7.05 9.64
N ASP A 87 12.62 7.50 10.49
CA ASP A 87 12.39 7.64 11.94
C ASP A 87 11.22 8.63 12.18
N HIS A 88 11.27 9.81 11.57
CA HIS A 88 10.21 10.82 11.70
C HIS A 88 8.87 10.32 11.14
N TYR A 89 8.89 9.72 9.95
CA TYR A 89 7.71 9.07 9.36
C TYR A 89 7.09 8.02 10.30
N ASN A 90 7.89 7.24 11.01
CA ASN A 90 7.39 6.23 11.94
C ASN A 90 6.81 6.83 13.22
N MET A 91 7.32 7.97 13.69
CA MET A 91 6.80 8.69 14.87
C MET A 91 5.43 9.29 14.61
N LEU A 92 5.13 9.69 13.37
CA LEU A 92 3.82 10.21 13.02
C LEU A 92 2.74 9.12 13.16
N HIS A 93 1.77 9.36 14.02
CA HIS A 93 0.56 8.56 14.08
C HIS A 93 -0.27 8.84 12.83
N GLY A 94 -0.40 7.86 11.94
CA GLY A 94 -1.44 7.88 10.92
C GLY A 94 -2.81 7.61 11.56
N THR A 95 -3.89 7.78 10.79
CA THR A 95 -5.22 7.28 11.17
C THR A 95 -5.06 5.88 11.75
N GLU A 96 -5.54 5.68 12.99
CA GLU A 96 -5.29 4.49 13.81
C GLU A 96 -5.37 3.20 12.97
N ASN A 97 -4.23 2.53 12.80
CA ASN A 97 -4.07 1.26 12.08
C ASN A 97 -4.85 1.19 10.74
N PRO A 98 -4.35 1.78 9.64
CA PRO A 98 -4.99 1.61 8.35
C PRO A 98 -4.74 0.17 7.90
N CYS A 99 -5.62 -0.74 8.27
CA CYS A 99 -5.68 -2.05 7.65
C CYS A 99 -5.83 -1.85 6.14
N CYS A 100 -5.03 -2.56 5.37
CA CYS A 100 -5.10 -2.51 3.93
C CYS A 100 -6.46 -2.99 3.44
N ARG A 101 -6.94 -2.38 2.34
CA ARG A 101 -8.07 -2.88 1.56
C ARG A 101 -7.58 -3.13 0.13
N PHE A 102 -7.88 -4.31 -0.40
CA PHE A 102 -7.56 -4.65 -1.78
C PHE A 102 -8.84 -4.78 -2.59
N GLU A 103 -8.89 -4.12 -3.74
CA GLU A 103 -9.95 -4.32 -4.72
C GLU A 103 -9.36 -4.98 -5.96
N PHE A 104 -9.71 -6.25 -6.19
CA PHE A 104 -9.22 -7.01 -7.34
C PHE A 104 -10.17 -6.92 -8.53
N LEU A 105 -10.53 -5.71 -8.95
CA LEU A 105 -11.51 -5.44 -10.01
C LEU A 105 -11.11 -6.10 -11.34
N SER A 106 -9.83 -6.02 -11.71
CA SER A 106 -9.27 -6.64 -12.93
C SER A 106 -9.30 -8.18 -12.91
N MET A 107 -9.61 -8.81 -11.76
CA MET A 107 -9.45 -10.25 -11.55
C MET A 107 -10.78 -11.02 -11.49
N ALA A 108 -11.90 -10.32 -11.31
CA ALA A 108 -13.22 -10.93 -11.06
C ALA A 108 -13.68 -11.90 -12.15
N GLY A 109 -13.35 -11.64 -13.42
CA GLY A 109 -13.69 -12.52 -14.55
C GLY A 109 -12.75 -13.71 -14.76
N THR A 110 -11.64 -13.81 -14.03
CA THR A 110 -10.59 -14.81 -14.31
C THR A 110 -10.50 -15.94 -13.28
N GLY A 111 -11.27 -15.89 -12.18
CA GLY A 111 -11.30 -16.93 -11.15
C GLY A 111 -10.02 -17.06 -10.32
N ARG A 112 -9.15 -16.03 -10.36
CA ARG A 112 -7.76 -16.09 -9.87
C ARG A 112 -7.55 -15.28 -8.57
N ILE A 113 -8.61 -14.97 -7.85
CA ILE A 113 -8.56 -14.24 -6.58
C ILE A 113 -8.18 -15.23 -5.47
N PRO A 114 -7.13 -14.94 -4.66
CA PRO A 114 -6.76 -15.79 -3.52
C PRO A 114 -7.94 -16.08 -2.60
N ASP A 115 -7.95 -17.25 -1.97
CA ASP A 115 -8.95 -17.59 -0.95
C ASP A 115 -8.62 -16.98 0.41
N SER A 116 -7.35 -16.70 0.68
CA SER A 116 -6.92 -15.96 1.87
C SER A 116 -5.64 -15.17 1.59
N MET A 117 -5.47 -14.05 2.30
CA MET A 117 -4.24 -13.26 2.33
C MET A 117 -4.10 -12.59 3.70
N LYS A 118 -2.88 -12.26 4.11
CA LYS A 118 -2.65 -11.43 5.31
C LYS A 118 -2.46 -9.97 4.93
N CYS A 119 -2.93 -9.09 5.80
CA CYS A 119 -2.71 -7.66 5.68
C CYS A 119 -1.22 -7.33 5.84
N PRO A 120 -0.59 -6.57 4.93
CA PRO A 120 0.84 -6.24 5.05
C PRO A 120 1.14 -5.29 6.21
N GLU A 121 0.14 -4.58 6.74
CA GLU A 121 0.31 -3.66 7.88
C GLU A 121 0.08 -4.36 9.23
N CYS A 122 -1.02 -5.10 9.38
CA CYS A 122 -1.40 -5.69 10.68
C CYS A 122 -1.18 -7.20 10.79
N LEU A 123 -0.77 -7.86 9.69
CA LEU A 123 -0.51 -9.29 9.59
C LEU A 123 -1.71 -10.21 9.90
N ARG A 124 -2.91 -9.66 10.11
CA ARG A 124 -4.14 -10.44 10.30
C ARG A 124 -4.63 -10.98 8.96
N ALA A 125 -5.30 -12.13 9.00
CA ALA A 125 -6.00 -12.67 7.84
C ALA A 125 -7.06 -11.66 7.38
N MET A 126 -7.10 -11.40 6.08
CA MET A 126 -8.06 -10.50 5.46
C MET A 126 -9.31 -11.27 5.04
N GLU A 127 -10.45 -10.61 5.19
CA GLU A 127 -11.73 -11.14 4.74
C GLU A 127 -11.93 -10.86 3.25
N LYS A 128 -12.50 -11.84 2.54
CA LYS A 128 -12.75 -11.78 1.10
C LYS A 128 -14.19 -11.34 0.86
N TYR A 129 -14.35 -10.21 0.19
CA TYR A 129 -15.65 -9.71 -0.26
C TYR A 129 -15.74 -9.81 -1.79
N ILE A 130 -16.91 -10.20 -2.31
CA ILE A 130 -17.22 -10.20 -3.74
C ILE A 130 -18.31 -9.14 -3.96
N THR A 131 -18.05 -8.18 -4.84
CA THR A 131 -18.96 -7.07 -5.14
C THR A 131 -19.29 -7.06 -6.63
N PHE A 132 -20.53 -6.75 -6.97
CA PHE A 132 -20.98 -6.52 -8.35
C PHE A 132 -21.04 -5.02 -8.61
N CYS A 133 -20.38 -4.54 -9.66
CA CYS A 133 -20.40 -3.14 -10.07
C CYS A 133 -21.18 -2.99 -11.38
N CYS A 134 -22.08 -2.02 -11.44
CA CYS A 134 -22.80 -1.63 -12.65
C CYS A 134 -22.00 -0.55 -13.39
N CYS A 135 -22.12 -0.46 -14.72
CA CYS A 135 -21.37 0.50 -15.55
C CYS A 135 -21.73 1.99 -15.33
N HIS A 136 -22.55 2.30 -14.32
CA HIS A 136 -23.10 3.64 -14.08
C HIS A 136 -22.58 4.29 -12.79
N ASP A 137 -21.78 3.61 -11.96
CA ASP A 137 -21.29 4.19 -10.69
C ASP A 137 -19.99 4.97 -10.87
N GLU A 138 -20.12 6.28 -11.08
CA GLU A 138 -19.11 7.24 -10.61
C GLU A 138 -19.36 7.47 -9.10
N ASN A 139 -18.54 6.84 -8.25
CA ASN A 139 -18.31 7.11 -6.82
C ASN A 139 -19.02 6.19 -5.77
N PRO A 140 -18.33 5.17 -5.22
CA PRO A 140 -18.87 4.29 -4.18
C PRO A 140 -18.71 4.85 -2.75
N SER A 141 -18.78 6.16 -2.55
CA SER A 141 -18.77 6.78 -1.21
C SER A 141 -20.17 7.16 -0.73
N ALA A 142 -21.15 6.25 -0.84
CA ALA A 142 -22.50 6.47 -0.29
C ALA A 142 -23.28 5.15 -0.15
N ALA A 143 -22.75 4.18 0.59
CA ALA A 143 -23.59 3.12 1.14
C ALA A 143 -23.24 2.98 2.63
N ALA A 144 -23.82 3.90 3.41
CA ALA A 144 -23.87 3.79 4.84
C ALA A 144 -24.63 2.51 5.21
N PHE A 145 -24.03 1.81 6.18
CA PHE A 145 -24.54 0.62 6.85
C PHE A 145 -26.01 0.74 7.25
N TYR A 146 -26.78 -0.31 6.94
CA TYR A 146 -27.92 -0.76 7.75
C TYR A 146 -27.61 -2.16 8.27
#